data_AF-A0A9P5E0V4-F1
#
_entry.id   AF-A0A9P5E0V4-F1
#
_cell.length_a   1.000
_cell.length_b   1.000
_cell.length_c   1.000
_cell.angle_alpha   90.00
_cell.angle_beta   90.00
_cell.angle_gamma   90.00
#
_symmetry.space_group_name_H-M   'P 1'
#
loop_
_entity.id
_entity.type
_entity.pdbx_description
1 polymer ?
#
loop_
_entity_poly.entity_id
_entity_poly.type
_entity_poly.pdbx_seq_one_letter_code
_entity_poly.pdbx_strand_id
1 'polypeptide(L)'
;MLPQAGSRFDKNATILGALSPERRIQAAAENLHRIFPEAKSLEFLEAGASQVFPADELAGGSAFCYFGPMQKTKFLDVMQQPDWGHRVFFAGEQASSTHGWIQGAFDQQIWAVANGGKAH
;
A
#
# COMPACT_ATOMS: atom_id res chain seq x y z
N MET A 1 13.28 -4.05 17.34
CA MET A 1 12.44 -4.38 16.16
C MET A 1 11.13 -4.93 16.70
N LEU A 2 10.00 -4.26 16.48
CA LEU A 2 8.71 -4.79 16.90
C LEU A 2 8.33 -5.96 15.97
N PRO A 3 7.99 -7.15 16.49
CA PRO A 3 7.56 -8.27 15.64
C PRO A 3 6.21 -7.95 14.99
N GLN A 4 6.08 -8.22 13.70
CA GLN A 4 4.84 -8.03 12.95
C GLN A 4 3.92 -9.24 13.13
N ALA A 5 2.75 -9.05 13.74
CA ALA A 5 1.81 -10.14 14.03
C ALA A 5 0.88 -10.49 12.84
N GLY A 6 0.74 -9.61 11.84
CA GLY A 6 -0.05 -9.91 10.65
C GLY A 6 -0.14 -8.76 9.65
N SER A 7 -0.35 -9.10 8.38
CA SER A 7 -0.67 -8.18 7.29
C SER A 7 -1.81 -8.78 6.47
N ARG A 8 -2.75 -7.94 6.00
CA ARG A 8 -3.91 -8.38 5.22
C ARG A 8 -4.16 -7.44 4.05
N PHE A 9 -4.76 -7.97 2.99
CA PHE A 9 -5.18 -7.22 1.80
C PHE A 9 -6.68 -7.43 1.52
N ASP A 10 -7.25 -6.55 0.69
CA ASP A 10 -8.62 -6.64 0.17
C ASP A 10 -9.67 -6.79 1.30
N LYS A 11 -10.73 -7.58 1.12
CA LYS A 11 -11.81 -7.80 2.10
C LYS A 11 -11.30 -8.16 3.51
N ASN A 12 -10.19 -8.87 3.60
CA ASN A 12 -9.58 -9.24 4.88
C ASN A 12 -8.99 -8.03 5.60
N ALA A 13 -8.45 -7.04 4.86
CA ALA A 13 -8.02 -5.76 5.41
C ALA A 13 -9.21 -4.91 5.83
N THR A 14 -10.30 -4.88 5.04
CA THR A 14 -11.50 -4.10 5.36
C THR A 14 -12.18 -4.59 6.64
N ILE A 15 -12.33 -5.92 6.79
CA ILE A 15 -12.95 -6.51 8.00
C ILE A 15 -12.11 -6.21 9.24
N LEU A 16 -10.79 -6.36 9.16
CA LEU A 16 -9.91 -6.04 10.28
C LEU A 16 -9.91 -4.53 10.56
N GLY A 17 -9.88 -3.71 9.51
CA GLY A 17 -9.87 -2.25 9.58
C GLY A 17 -11.12 -1.63 10.19
N ALA A 18 -12.26 -2.33 10.12
CA ALA A 18 -13.52 -1.90 10.74
C ALA A 18 -13.52 -2.03 12.28
N LEU A 19 -12.57 -2.77 12.87
CA LEU A 19 -12.42 -2.87 14.32
C LEU A 19 -11.72 -1.63 14.88
N SER A 20 -11.93 -1.32 16.16
CA SER A 20 -11.13 -0.27 16.85
C SER A 20 -9.64 -0.64 16.85
N PRO A 21 -8.72 0.35 16.94
CA PRO A 21 -7.28 0.09 16.98
C PRO A 21 -6.87 -0.94 18.02
N GLU A 22 -7.42 -0.85 19.24
CA GLU A 22 -7.13 -1.76 20.35
C GLU A 22 -7.61 -3.18 20.01
N ARG A 23 -8.80 -3.30 19.42
CA ARG A 23 -9.34 -4.60 19.06
C ARG A 23 -8.58 -5.25 17.90
N ARG A 24 -8.00 -4.47 16.98
CA ARG A 24 -7.10 -4.99 15.93
C ARG A 24 -5.83 -5.60 16.52
N ILE A 25 -5.21 -4.90 17.48
CA ILE A 25 -4.01 -5.39 18.19
C ILE A 25 -4.33 -6.67 18.96
N GLN A 26 -5.42 -6.66 19.72
CA GLN A 26 -5.84 -7.83 20.51
C GLN A 26 -6.17 -9.04 19.62
N ALA A 27 -6.91 -8.84 18.53
CA ALA A 27 -7.22 -9.91 17.58
C ALA A 27 -5.96 -10.48 16.90
N ALA A 28 -4.95 -9.65 16.65
CA ALA A 28 -3.66 -10.12 16.12
C ALA A 28 -2.93 -10.99 17.15
N ALA A 29 -2.89 -10.59 18.42
CA ALA A 29 -2.26 -11.35 19.49
C ALA A 29 -2.97 -12.68 19.77
N GLU A 30 -4.31 -12.70 19.75
CA GLU A 30 -5.12 -13.92 19.87
C GLU A 30 -4.86 -14.90 18.71
N ASN A 31 -4.79 -14.39 17.47
CA ASN A 31 -4.45 -15.23 16.31
C ASN A 31 -3.03 -15.79 16.41
N LEU A 32 -2.08 -14.97 16.85
CA LEU A 32 -0.69 -15.40 17.05
C LEU A 32 -0.61 -16.49 18.11
N HIS A 33 -1.33 -16.35 19.22
CA HIS A 33 -1.38 -17.35 20.29
C HIS A 33 -1.99 -18.66 19.81
N ARG A 34 -3.02 -18.58 18.97
CA ARG A 34 -3.69 -19.77 18.40
C ARG A 34 -2.79 -20.55 17.45
N ILE A 35 -1.91 -19.87 16.70
CA ILE A 35 -1.02 -20.50 15.70
C ILE A 35 0.30 -20.94 16.36
N PHE A 36 0.83 -20.11 17.27
CA PHE A 36 2.10 -20.31 17.98
C PHE A 36 1.92 -20.09 19.48
N PRO A 37 1.34 -21.06 20.22
CA PRO A 37 1.07 -20.90 21.65
C PRO A 37 2.32 -20.59 22.48
N GLU A 38 3.46 -21.15 22.09
CA GLU A 38 4.77 -20.97 22.72
C GLU A 38 5.29 -19.53 22.63
N ALA A 39 4.81 -18.74 21.68
CA ALA A 39 5.14 -17.33 21.57
C ALA A 39 4.53 -16.49 22.71
N LYS A 40 3.56 -17.06 23.47
CA LYS A 40 2.92 -16.43 24.64
C LYS A 40 2.45 -15.00 24.33
N SER A 41 1.94 -14.79 23.12
CA SER A 41 1.65 -13.46 22.59
C SER A 41 0.63 -12.66 23.40
N LEU A 42 -0.26 -13.31 24.15
CA LEU A 42 -1.19 -12.64 25.07
C LEU A 42 -0.54 -12.23 26.40
N GLU A 43 0.43 -13.01 26.88
CA GLU A 43 1.17 -12.73 28.13
C GLU A 43 2.14 -11.56 27.93
N PHE A 44 2.78 -11.49 26.75
CA PHE A 44 3.81 -10.50 26.44
C PHE A 44 3.30 -9.29 25.64
N LEU A 45 1.98 -9.14 25.47
CA LEU A 45 1.41 -7.98 24.78
C LEU A 45 1.40 -6.76 25.71
N GLU A 46 2.44 -5.93 25.62
CA GLU A 46 2.52 -4.66 26.36
C GLU A 46 1.96 -3.47 25.56
N ALA A 47 2.18 -3.49 24.24
CA ALA A 47 1.74 -2.45 23.32
C ALA A 47 1.63 -3.00 21.89
N GLY A 48 0.90 -2.29 21.03
CA GLY A 48 0.81 -2.61 19.61
C GLY A 48 0.50 -1.40 18.76
N ALA A 49 0.76 -1.51 17.46
CA ALA A 49 0.39 -0.52 16.47
C ALA A 49 -0.38 -1.19 15.34
N SER A 50 -1.30 -0.45 14.71
CA SER A 50 -2.09 -0.96 13.59
C SER A 50 -2.41 0.16 12.60
N GLN A 51 -1.89 0.03 11.39
CA GLN A 51 -2.13 0.95 10.27
C GLN A 51 -3.21 0.37 9.33
N VAL A 52 -4.15 1.22 8.91
CA VAL A 52 -5.20 0.88 7.95
C VAL A 52 -5.15 1.88 6.80
N PHE A 53 -4.44 1.55 5.73
CA PHE A 53 -4.21 2.48 4.61
C PHE A 53 -5.49 3.05 3.98
N PRO A 54 -6.58 2.28 3.76
CA PRO A 54 -7.80 2.88 3.21
C PRO A 54 -8.44 3.97 4.07
N ALA A 55 -8.14 4.00 5.38
CA ALA A 55 -8.64 5.02 6.31
C ALA A 55 -7.68 6.22 6.46
N ASP A 56 -6.51 6.16 5.86
CA ASP A 56 -5.55 7.25 5.84
C ASP A 56 -5.89 8.21 4.69
N GLU A 57 -6.21 9.46 5.03
CA GLU A 57 -6.60 10.49 4.07
C GLU A 57 -5.50 10.76 3.01
N LEU A 58 -4.24 10.50 3.35
CA LEU A 58 -3.10 10.68 2.43
C LEU A 58 -2.87 9.46 1.52
N ALA A 59 -3.49 8.31 1.81
CA ALA A 59 -3.33 7.08 1.03
C ALA A 59 -4.39 6.90 -0.06
N GLY A 60 -5.40 7.78 -0.12
CA GLY A 60 -6.38 7.79 -1.23
C GLY A 60 -7.31 6.57 -1.28
N GLY A 61 -7.54 5.91 -0.15
CA GLY A 61 -8.53 4.83 -0.03
C GLY A 61 -8.04 3.42 -0.38
N SER A 62 -6.75 3.24 -0.68
CA SER A 62 -6.12 1.92 -0.89
C SER A 62 -4.69 1.90 -0.34
N ALA A 63 -4.14 0.70 -0.13
CA ALA A 63 -2.72 0.55 0.23
C ALA A 63 -1.77 0.79 -0.95
N PHE A 64 -2.23 0.50 -2.16
CA PHE A 64 -1.53 0.69 -3.44
C PHE A 64 -2.54 0.59 -4.59
N CYS A 65 -2.13 0.99 -5.79
CA CYS A 65 -2.91 0.84 -7.01
C CYS A 65 -3.11 -0.64 -7.32
N TYR A 66 -4.36 -1.06 -7.47
CA TYR A 66 -4.69 -2.42 -7.82
C TYR A 66 -5.67 -2.41 -8.99
N PHE A 67 -5.16 -2.73 -10.17
CA PHE A 67 -5.99 -2.82 -11.36
C PHE A 67 -6.91 -4.03 -11.31
N GLY A 68 -8.19 -3.78 -11.57
CA GLY A 68 -9.13 -4.83 -11.95
C GLY A 68 -8.80 -5.43 -13.32
N PRO A 69 -9.48 -6.52 -13.71
CA PRO A 69 -9.27 -7.17 -15.00
C PRO A 69 -9.31 -6.18 -16.16
N MET A 70 -8.35 -6.28 -17.07
CA MET A 70 -8.18 -5.43 -18.27
C MET A 70 -7.90 -3.94 -18.03
N GLN A 71 -7.91 -3.43 -16.79
CA GLN A 71 -7.68 -2.00 -16.54
C GLN A 71 -6.25 -1.57 -16.88
N LYS A 72 -5.26 -2.41 -16.56
CA LYS A 72 -3.85 -2.13 -16.90
C LYS A 72 -3.67 -1.84 -18.39
N THR A 73 -4.16 -2.73 -19.24
CA THR A 73 -4.09 -2.59 -20.70
C THR A 73 -4.86 -1.38 -21.24
N LYS A 74 -5.93 -0.95 -20.54
CA LYS A 74 -6.77 0.17 -20.97
C LYS A 74 -6.23 1.53 -20.53
N PHE A 75 -5.63 1.60 -19.35
CA PHE A 75 -5.36 2.87 -18.68
C PHE A 75 -3.90 3.15 -18.44
N LEU A 76 -3.04 2.14 -18.26
CA LEU A 76 -1.66 2.38 -17.84
C LEU A 76 -0.89 3.24 -18.85
N ASP A 77 -1.04 2.95 -20.15
CA ASP A 77 -0.36 3.71 -21.21
C ASP A 77 -0.76 5.19 -21.20
N VAL A 78 -2.05 5.49 -20.96
CA VAL A 78 -2.54 6.87 -20.88
C VAL A 78 -2.12 7.53 -19.57
N MET A 79 -2.14 6.81 -18.45
CA MET A 79 -1.70 7.32 -17.15
C MET A 79 -0.21 7.68 -17.11
N GLN A 80 0.61 7.05 -17.96
CA GLN A 80 2.04 7.34 -18.10
C GLN A 80 2.32 8.54 -19.00
N GLN A 81 1.36 8.99 -19.81
CA GLN A 81 1.61 10.11 -20.72
C GLN A 81 1.72 11.42 -19.93
N PRO A 82 2.67 12.28 -20.28
CA PRO A 82 2.74 13.61 -19.69
C PRO A 82 1.66 14.50 -20.30
N ASP A 83 1.23 15.50 -19.54
CA ASP A 83 0.17 16.43 -19.93
C ASP A 83 0.72 17.87 -20.07
N TRP A 84 -0.11 18.77 -20.59
CA TRP A 84 0.16 20.19 -20.76
C TRP A 84 1.43 20.44 -21.60
N GLY A 85 1.58 19.70 -22.70
CA GLY A 85 2.74 19.80 -23.59
C GLY A 85 4.06 19.47 -22.89
N HIS A 86 4.12 18.34 -22.19
CA HIS A 86 5.29 17.86 -21.45
C HIS A 86 5.74 18.76 -20.30
N ARG A 87 4.80 19.44 -19.62
CA ARG A 87 5.09 20.24 -18.42
C ARG A 87 4.59 19.59 -17.13
N VAL A 88 3.64 18.67 -17.24
CA VAL A 88 3.11 17.92 -16.12
C VAL A 88 3.42 16.44 -16.35
N PHE A 89 4.12 15.82 -15.41
CA PHE A 89 4.43 14.40 -15.43
C PHE A 89 3.80 13.74 -14.21
N PHE A 90 3.19 12.57 -14.43
CA PHE A 90 2.62 11.77 -13.36
C PHE A 90 3.66 10.73 -12.92
N ALA A 91 4.03 10.75 -11.66
CA ALA A 91 4.98 9.83 -11.07
C ALA A 91 4.43 9.24 -9.78
N GLY A 92 4.94 8.06 -9.42
CA GLY A 92 4.44 7.25 -8.32
C GLY A 92 4.17 5.82 -8.78
N GLU A 93 3.96 4.92 -7.82
CA GLU A 93 3.77 3.51 -8.12
C GLU A 93 2.54 3.27 -9.00
N GLN A 94 1.47 4.06 -8.83
CA GLN A 94 0.24 3.95 -9.61
C GLN A 94 0.44 4.14 -11.12
N ALA A 95 1.43 4.95 -11.52
CA ALA A 95 1.80 5.17 -12.92
C ALA A 95 2.79 4.11 -13.45
N SER A 96 3.21 3.15 -12.62
CA SER A 96 4.17 2.13 -13.00
C SER A 96 3.50 0.82 -13.41
N SER A 97 4.28 -0.11 -13.97
CA SER A 97 3.83 -1.49 -14.22
C SER A 97 4.00 -2.42 -13.02
N THR A 98 4.65 -1.94 -11.95
CA THR A 98 5.13 -2.66 -10.76
C THR A 98 4.43 -2.13 -9.50
N HIS A 99 3.11 -2.31 -9.46
CA HIS A 99 2.28 -1.80 -8.36
C HIS A 99 2.60 -2.44 -7.01
N GLY A 100 2.47 -1.68 -5.92
CA GLY A 100 2.74 -2.12 -4.55
C GLY A 100 4.22 -2.19 -4.17
N TRP A 101 5.13 -1.75 -5.05
CA TRP A 101 6.58 -1.76 -4.82
C TRP A 101 7.20 -0.38 -4.95
N ILE A 102 8.16 -0.08 -4.07
CA ILE A 102 8.93 1.17 -4.11
C ILE A 102 9.68 1.34 -5.44
N GLN A 103 10.10 0.23 -6.06
CA GLN A 103 10.74 0.23 -7.38
C GLN A 103 9.84 0.89 -8.42
N GLY A 104 8.53 0.64 -8.40
CA GLY A 104 7.61 1.26 -9.34
C GLY A 104 7.56 2.78 -9.23
N ALA A 105 7.64 3.31 -8.01
CA ALA A 105 7.73 4.75 -7.79
C ALA A 105 9.05 5.32 -8.32
N PHE A 106 10.17 4.65 -8.08
CA PHE A 106 11.47 5.10 -8.58
C PHE A 106 11.57 5.06 -10.10
N ASP A 107 11.13 3.97 -10.74
CA ASP A 107 11.18 3.81 -12.19
C ASP A 107 10.42 4.95 -12.90
N GLN A 108 9.22 5.29 -12.42
CA GLN A 108 8.42 6.38 -12.97
C GLN A 108 9.01 7.75 -12.68
N GLN A 109 9.59 7.96 -11.48
CA GLN A 109 10.24 9.22 -11.15
C GLN A 109 11.45 9.49 -12.06
N ILE A 110 12.30 8.48 -12.27
CA ILE A 110 13.47 8.57 -13.15
C ILE A 110 13.01 8.86 -14.59
N TRP A 111 12.00 8.13 -15.07
CA TRP A 111 11.43 8.35 -16.40
C TRP A 111 10.88 9.77 -16.58
N ALA A 112 10.15 10.30 -15.60
CA ALA A 112 9.59 11.65 -15.64
C ALA A 112 10.69 12.71 -15.72
N VAL A 113 11.74 12.59 -14.90
CA VAL A 113 12.88 13.53 -14.90
C VAL A 113 13.64 13.47 -16.24
N ALA A 114 13.91 12.27 -16.74
CA ALA A 114 14.64 12.08 -18.00
C ALA A 114 13.91 12.65 -19.23
N ASN A 115 12.58 12.74 -19.19
CA ASN A 115 11.77 13.28 -20.27
C ASN A 115 11.34 14.73 -20.06
N GLY A 116 11.28 15.22 -18.82
CA GLY A 116 11.02 16.63 -18.51
C GLY A 116 12.16 17.56 -18.92
N GLY A 117 13.41 17.10 -18.84
CA GLY A 117 14.58 17.88 -19.27
C GLY A 117 14.70 18.11 -20.78
N LYS A 118 13.81 17.50 -21.60
CA LYS A 118 13.79 17.64 -23.07
C LYS A 118 12.79 18.69 -23.57
N ALA A 119 12.03 19.31 -22.68
CA ALA A 119 11.06 20.37 -23.00
C ALA A 119 11.74 21.75 -22.97
N HIS A 120 12.68 21.99 -23.88
CA HIS A 120 13.28 23.30 -24.12
C HIS A 120 13.40 23.55 -25.62
#